data_AF-A0A3P9QFM6-F1
#
_entry.id   AF-A0A3P9QFM6-F1
#
_cell.length_a   1.000
_cell.length_b   1.000
_cell.length_c   1.000
_cell.angle_alpha   90.00
_cell.angle_beta   90.00
_cell.angle_gamma   90.00
#
_symmetry.space_group_name_H-M   'P 1'
#
loop_
_entity.id
_entity.type
_entity.pdbx_description
1 polymer ?
#
loop_
_entity_poly.entity_id
_entity_poly.type
_entity_poly.pdbx_seq_one_letter_code
_entity_poly.pdbx_strand_id
1 'polypeptide(L)'
;MSLLLSQVISDFDMTLTKFAHQGKRVPTTHSKNNVDISRMKELFNTYYPIEIDASLSPEEKLPYMVEWWTKVHDLLIQQRIRKAELARAVRESNAVLREGCSSFFDCLAEQRVPLLIFSAGVGDVLEEVIRQNRAFHPNVHIISNYMDFDHTVEERKESFLNSFDIVLLRDETMDVPNAILRFIVSSEMSKVHREK
;
A
#
# COMPACT_ATOMS: atom_id res chain seq x y z
N MET A 1 33.74 2.66 9.61
CA MET A 1 32.68 3.53 9.07
C MET A 1 31.43 2.68 8.97
N SER A 2 30.44 2.90 9.85
CA SER A 2 29.17 2.16 9.81
C SER A 2 28.45 2.53 8.51
N LEU A 3 28.30 1.57 7.60
CA LEU A 3 27.35 1.69 6.50
C LEU A 3 25.97 1.69 7.17
N LEU A 4 25.39 2.87 7.37
CA LEU A 4 23.95 2.93 7.60
C LEU A 4 23.31 2.23 6.39
N LEU A 5 22.70 1.07 6.63
CA LEU A 5 21.78 0.45 5.70
C LEU A 5 20.57 1.38 5.60
N SER A 6 20.68 2.39 4.73
CA SER A 6 19.56 3.25 4.43
C SER A 6 18.53 2.42 3.67
N GLN A 7 17.29 2.41 4.17
CA GLN A 7 16.12 1.90 3.49
C GLN A 7 15.15 3.06 3.32
N VAL A 8 14.41 3.06 2.22
CA VAL A 8 13.29 3.99 2.00
C VAL A 8 11.98 3.22 2.10
N ILE A 9 11.03 3.77 2.86
CA ILE A 9 9.65 3.29 2.91
C ILE A 9 8.76 4.41 2.39
N SER A 10 7.86 4.09 1.45
CA SER A 10 6.99 5.09 0.83
C SER A 10 5.58 4.54 0.63
N ASP A 11 4.58 5.40 0.77
CA ASP A 11 3.24 5.14 0.24
C ASP A 11 3.21 5.39 -1.28
N PHE A 12 2.14 4.98 -1.97
CA PHE A 12 2.00 5.09 -3.42
C PHE A 12 0.96 6.10 -3.88
N ASP A 13 -0.30 5.90 -3.52
CA ASP A 13 -1.40 6.71 -4.02
C ASP A 13 -1.34 8.11 -3.40
N MET A 14 -1.34 9.15 -4.24
CA MET A 14 -1.14 10.54 -3.81
C MET A 14 0.22 10.85 -3.17
N THR A 15 1.12 9.88 -2.98
CA THR A 15 2.51 10.08 -2.50
C THR A 15 3.51 10.02 -3.64
N LEU A 16 3.62 8.87 -4.33
CA LEU A 16 4.43 8.71 -5.55
C LEU A 16 3.64 9.10 -6.80
N THR A 17 2.32 8.96 -6.75
CA THR A 17 1.42 9.49 -7.78
C THR A 17 0.98 10.92 -7.45
N LYS A 18 0.65 11.71 -8.48
CA LYS A 18 0.12 13.07 -8.29
C LYS A 18 -1.27 13.03 -7.66
N PHE A 19 -1.60 14.07 -6.91
CA PHE A 19 -2.95 14.28 -6.42
C PHE A 19 -3.91 14.75 -7.52
N ALA A 20 -3.46 15.72 -8.32
CA ALA A 20 -4.17 16.24 -9.47
C ALA A 20 -3.21 16.50 -10.63
N HIS A 21 -3.72 16.42 -11.86
CA HIS A 21 -2.99 16.75 -13.07
C HIS A 21 -3.90 17.52 -14.02
N GLN A 22 -3.44 18.68 -14.51
CA GLN A 22 -4.20 19.56 -15.41
C GLN A 22 -5.63 19.89 -14.89
N GLY A 23 -5.74 20.19 -13.60
CA GLY A 23 -7.01 20.56 -12.96
C GLY A 23 -7.97 19.38 -12.70
N LYS A 24 -7.59 18.14 -13.05
CA LYS A 24 -8.38 16.93 -12.79
C LYS A 24 -7.74 16.07 -11.71
N ARG A 25 -8.57 15.39 -10.91
CA ARG A 25 -8.10 14.43 -9.91
C ARG A 25 -7.45 13.23 -10.61
N VAL A 26 -6.27 12.83 -10.16
CA VAL A 26 -5.63 11.60 -10.63
C VAL A 26 -6.28 10.43 -9.87
N PRO A 27 -6.62 9.32 -10.54
CA PRO A 27 -7.21 8.18 -9.86
C PRO A 27 -6.20 7.47 -8.96
N THR A 28 -6.69 6.97 -7.82
CA THR A 28 -6.01 5.99 -6.97
C THR A 28 -5.97 4.62 -7.64
N THR A 29 -5.16 3.68 -7.14
CA THR A 29 -5.13 2.29 -7.63
C THR A 29 -6.50 1.60 -7.64
N HIS A 30 -7.40 1.89 -6.69
CA HIS A 30 -8.77 1.35 -6.68
C HIS A 30 -9.70 1.94 -7.76
N SER A 31 -9.40 3.13 -8.29
CA SER A 31 -10.29 3.83 -9.24
C SER A 31 -9.84 3.74 -10.70
N LYS A 32 -8.69 3.09 -10.98
CA LYS A 32 -8.11 2.97 -12.34
C LYS A 32 -8.77 1.92 -13.25
N ASN A 33 -9.66 1.08 -12.72
CA ASN A 33 -10.20 -0.06 -13.45
C ASN A 33 -11.56 0.18 -14.17
N ASN A 34 -11.97 1.44 -14.41
CA ASN A 34 -13.28 1.79 -15.01
C ASN A 34 -14.48 1.10 -14.30
N VAL A 35 -14.34 0.91 -12.99
CA VAL A 35 -15.33 0.30 -12.10
C VAL A 35 -16.59 1.15 -12.09
N ASP A 36 -17.77 0.54 -11.91
CA ASP A 36 -19.07 1.21 -11.72
C ASP A 36 -18.94 2.50 -10.90
N ILE A 37 -18.76 3.60 -11.64
CA ILE A 37 -18.36 4.89 -11.09
C ILE A 37 -19.47 5.41 -10.16
N SER A 38 -20.71 5.01 -10.43
CA SER A 38 -21.87 5.41 -9.64
C SER A 38 -21.80 4.82 -8.23
N ARG A 39 -21.66 3.49 -8.11
CA ARG A 39 -21.56 2.81 -6.81
C ARG A 39 -20.30 3.17 -6.05
N MET A 40 -19.17 3.27 -6.73
CA MET A 40 -17.91 3.72 -6.10
C MET A 40 -18.06 5.13 -5.52
N LYS A 41 -18.77 6.03 -6.22
CA LYS A 41 -19.05 7.39 -5.77
C LYS A 41 -20.05 7.41 -4.60
N GLU A 42 -21.05 6.53 -4.59
CA GLU A 42 -21.97 6.38 -3.47
C GLU A 42 -21.26 5.93 -2.19
N LEU A 43 -20.40 4.91 -2.29
CA LEU A 43 -19.57 4.48 -1.17
C LEU A 43 -18.64 5.62 -0.71
N PHE A 44 -17.95 6.29 -1.63
CA PHE A 44 -17.10 7.43 -1.29
C PHE A 44 -17.86 8.53 -0.55
N ASN A 45 -19.02 8.95 -1.04
CA ASN A 45 -19.83 10.00 -0.41
C ASN A 45 -20.34 9.60 0.99
N THR A 46 -20.48 8.30 1.24
CA THR A 46 -20.93 7.77 2.54
C THR A 46 -19.78 7.75 3.56
N TYR A 47 -18.62 7.23 3.15
CA TYR A 47 -17.55 6.90 4.10
C TYR A 47 -16.43 7.95 4.18
N TYR A 48 -16.16 8.69 3.11
CA TYR A 48 -15.11 9.73 3.10
C TYR A 48 -15.33 10.82 4.17
N PRO A 49 -16.57 11.32 4.42
CA PRO A 49 -16.81 12.27 5.50
C PRO A 49 -16.41 11.73 6.88
N ILE A 50 -16.59 10.42 7.12
CA ILE A 50 -16.23 9.74 8.36
C ILE A 50 -14.71 9.60 8.48
N GLU A 51 -14.03 9.26 7.39
CA GLU A 51 -12.57 9.14 7.33
C GLU A 51 -11.88 10.44 7.78
N ILE A 52 -12.35 11.58 7.26
CA ILE A 52 -11.74 12.89 7.52
C ILE A 52 -12.27 13.59 8.79
N ASP A 53 -13.27 13.02 9.47
CA ASP A 53 -13.88 13.64 10.64
C ASP A 53 -12.88 13.73 11.80
N ALA A 54 -12.42 14.94 12.13
CA ALA A 54 -11.45 15.14 13.21
C ALA A 54 -12.03 14.92 14.61
N SER A 55 -13.36 14.80 14.75
CA SER A 55 -14.01 14.55 16.03
C SER A 55 -14.03 13.08 16.44
N LEU A 56 -13.85 12.16 15.48
CA LEU A 56 -13.83 10.71 15.72
C LEU A 56 -12.39 10.21 15.94
N SER A 57 -12.23 9.32 16.91
CA SER A 57 -10.97 8.62 17.14
C SER A 57 -10.68 7.59 16.03
N PRO A 58 -9.42 7.17 15.85
CA PRO A 58 -9.08 6.07 14.94
C PRO A 58 -9.88 4.79 15.21
N GLU A 59 -10.10 4.46 16.48
CA GLU A 59 -10.86 3.27 16.92
C GLU A 59 -12.34 3.37 16.55
N GLU A 60 -12.93 4.56 16.66
CA GLU A 60 -14.31 4.82 16.26
C GLU A 60 -14.51 4.75 14.73
N LYS A 61 -13.49 5.16 13.97
CA LYS A 61 -13.50 5.10 12.50
C LYS A 61 -13.25 3.71 11.94
N LEU A 62 -12.46 2.89 12.64
CA LEU A 62 -12.01 1.58 12.19
C LEU A 62 -13.14 0.68 11.61
N PRO A 63 -14.28 0.46 12.29
CA PRO A 63 -15.33 -0.40 11.74
C PRO A 63 -15.91 0.13 10.42
N TYR A 64 -16.01 1.45 10.26
CA TYR A 64 -16.49 2.06 9.01
C TYR A 64 -15.47 1.91 7.89
N MET A 65 -14.17 2.02 8.17
CA MET A 65 -13.13 1.83 7.16
C MET A 65 -13.07 0.37 6.70
N VAL A 66 -13.20 -0.58 7.63
CA VAL A 66 -13.29 -2.01 7.31
C VAL A 66 -14.51 -2.28 6.43
N GLU A 67 -15.69 -1.75 6.79
CA GLU A 67 -16.90 -1.93 5.99
C GLU A 67 -16.78 -1.30 4.60
N TRP A 68 -16.23 -0.07 4.52
CA TRP A 68 -16.04 0.63 3.26
C TRP A 68 -15.16 -0.16 2.31
N TRP A 69 -13.96 -0.56 2.76
CA TRP A 69 -13.02 -1.28 1.92
C TRP A 69 -13.53 -2.66 1.53
N THR A 70 -14.24 -3.36 2.42
CA THR A 70 -14.92 -4.62 2.09
C THR A 70 -15.91 -4.42 0.93
N LYS A 71 -16.78 -3.40 1.01
CA LYS A 71 -17.74 -3.10 -0.06
C LYS A 71 -17.05 -2.70 -1.38
N VAL A 72 -15.97 -1.92 -1.30
CA VAL A 72 -15.18 -1.55 -2.48
C VAL A 72 -14.56 -2.79 -3.13
N HIS A 73 -13.97 -3.69 -2.35
CA HIS A 73 -13.36 -4.93 -2.84
C HIS A 73 -14.41 -5.88 -3.43
N ASP A 74 -15.59 -6.01 -2.82
CA ASP A 74 -16.69 -6.81 -3.36
C ASP A 74 -17.15 -6.28 -4.72
N LEU A 75 -17.24 -4.96 -4.89
CA LEU A 75 -17.55 -4.35 -6.18
C LEU A 75 -16.48 -4.67 -7.23
N LEU A 76 -15.19 -4.62 -6.87
CA LEU A 76 -14.09 -4.99 -7.77
C LEU A 76 -14.20 -6.47 -8.21
N ILE A 77 -14.49 -7.37 -7.28
CA ILE A 77 -14.67 -8.81 -7.55
C ILE A 77 -15.86 -9.03 -8.50
N GLN A 78 -16.98 -8.34 -8.29
CA GLN A 78 -18.17 -8.45 -9.14
C GLN A 78 -17.91 -8.05 -10.60
N GLN A 79 -16.94 -7.17 -10.86
CA GLN A 79 -16.56 -6.78 -12.22
C GLN A 79 -15.80 -7.88 -12.99
N ARG A 80 -15.33 -8.94 -12.31
CA ARG A 80 -14.57 -10.04 -12.93
C ARG A 80 -13.40 -9.54 -13.77
N ILE A 81 -12.66 -8.58 -13.22
CA ILE A 81 -11.48 -8.00 -13.86
C ILE A 81 -10.54 -9.14 -14.23
N ARG A 82 -10.10 -9.20 -15.49
CA ARG A 82 -9.12 -10.19 -15.92
C ARG A 82 -7.72 -9.59 -15.84
N LYS A 83 -6.75 -10.37 -15.38
CA LYS A 83 -5.34 -9.94 -15.31
C LYS A 83 -4.82 -9.37 -16.63
N ALA A 84 -5.22 -9.97 -17.76
CA ALA A 84 -4.85 -9.51 -19.09
C ALA A 84 -5.37 -8.09 -19.45
N GLU A 85 -6.41 -7.61 -18.76
CA GLU A 85 -7.02 -6.31 -19.00
C GLU A 85 -6.39 -5.18 -18.17
N LEU A 86 -5.67 -5.52 -17.08
CA LEU A 86 -5.06 -4.55 -16.18
C LEU A 86 -4.08 -3.63 -16.91
N ALA A 87 -3.21 -4.18 -17.76
CA ALA A 87 -2.24 -3.39 -18.51
C ALA A 87 -2.91 -2.32 -19.39
N ARG A 88 -4.03 -2.68 -20.02
CA ARG A 88 -4.81 -1.73 -20.82
C ARG A 88 -5.51 -0.69 -19.94
N ALA A 89 -6.19 -1.14 -18.88
CA ALA A 89 -6.90 -0.25 -17.96
C ALA A 89 -5.97 0.80 -17.33
N VAL A 90 -4.79 0.38 -16.87
CA VAL A 90 -3.77 1.29 -16.31
C VAL A 90 -3.32 2.32 -17.35
N ARG A 91 -3.05 1.89 -18.58
CA ARG A 91 -2.63 2.79 -19.67
C ARG A 91 -3.68 3.84 -19.99
N GLU A 92 -4.96 3.48 -19.94
CA GLU A 92 -6.09 4.36 -20.23
C GLU A 92 -6.50 5.25 -19.03
N SER A 93 -6.06 4.92 -17.81
CA SER A 93 -6.50 5.57 -16.56
C SER A 93 -5.92 6.96 -16.27
N ASN A 94 -4.99 7.47 -17.09
CA ASN A 94 -4.23 8.69 -16.80
C ASN A 94 -3.52 8.67 -15.42
N ALA A 95 -2.99 7.51 -15.02
CA ALA A 95 -2.12 7.44 -13.84
C ALA A 95 -0.84 8.24 -14.11
N VAL A 96 -0.51 9.19 -13.24
CA VAL A 96 0.65 10.07 -13.40
C VAL A 96 1.51 10.04 -12.14
N LEU A 97 2.77 9.61 -12.28
CA LEU A 97 3.78 9.74 -11.23
C LEU A 97 4.13 11.22 -10.99
N ARG A 98 4.57 11.55 -9.78
CA ARG A 98 5.06 12.90 -9.49
C ARG A 98 6.32 13.21 -10.30
N GLU A 99 6.54 14.50 -10.51
CA GLU A 99 7.77 14.96 -11.16
C GLU A 99 8.98 14.57 -10.31
N GLY A 100 10.05 14.10 -10.94
CA GLY A 100 11.24 13.58 -10.26
C GLY A 100 11.13 12.14 -9.78
N CYS A 101 9.96 11.47 -9.86
CA CYS A 101 9.82 10.07 -9.42
C CYS A 101 10.76 9.13 -10.19
N SER A 102 10.88 9.25 -11.51
CA SER A 102 11.78 8.39 -12.29
C SER A 102 13.22 8.50 -11.79
N SER A 103 13.75 9.73 -11.64
CA SER A 103 15.09 9.95 -11.09
C SER A 103 15.25 9.44 -9.65
N PHE A 104 14.20 9.53 -8.84
CA PHE A 104 14.18 8.96 -7.49
C PHE A 104 14.32 7.44 -7.53
N PHE A 105 13.53 6.74 -8.35
CA PHE A 105 13.63 5.29 -8.51
C PHE A 105 15.01 4.87 -9.04
N ASP A 106 15.51 5.54 -10.08
CA ASP A 106 16.80 5.24 -10.70
C ASP A 106 17.95 5.44 -9.72
N CYS A 107 17.96 6.55 -8.97
CA CYS A 107 18.99 6.84 -7.98
C CYS A 107 19.02 5.79 -6.86
N LEU A 108 17.86 5.39 -6.33
CA LEU A 108 17.80 4.34 -5.31
C LEU A 108 18.32 3.00 -5.85
N ALA A 109 17.99 2.66 -7.10
CA ALA A 109 18.47 1.44 -7.75
C ALA A 109 20.00 1.46 -7.96
N GLU A 110 20.55 2.57 -8.46
CA GLU A 110 21.99 2.77 -8.67
C GLU A 110 22.78 2.65 -7.36
N GLN A 111 22.26 3.24 -6.28
CA GLN A 111 22.87 3.18 -4.95
C GLN A 111 22.53 1.89 -4.19
N ARG A 112 21.75 0.98 -4.80
CA ARG A 112 21.29 -0.28 -4.19
C ARG A 112 20.58 -0.07 -2.84
N VAL A 113 19.85 1.02 -2.72
CA VAL A 113 19.04 1.35 -1.54
C VAL A 113 17.70 0.61 -1.65
N PRO A 114 17.32 -0.25 -0.69
CA PRO A 114 16.02 -0.91 -0.72
C PRO A 114 14.88 0.11 -0.63
N LEU A 115 13.91 -0.01 -1.52
CA LEU A 115 12.66 0.75 -1.49
C LEU A 115 11.51 -0.19 -1.18
N LEU A 116 10.86 0.00 -0.04
CA LEU A 116 9.59 -0.64 0.29
C LEU A 116 8.45 0.33 -0.02
N ILE A 117 7.62 0.00 -1.01
CA ILE A 117 6.35 0.68 -1.24
C ILE A 117 5.30 -0.05 -0.40
N PHE A 118 4.78 0.61 0.64
CA PHE A 118 3.74 0.06 1.49
C PHE A 118 2.45 0.83 1.27
N SER A 119 1.47 0.19 0.62
CA SER A 119 0.25 0.85 0.17
C SER A 119 -1.00 0.11 0.65
N ALA A 120 -2.03 0.86 1.03
CA ALA A 120 -3.38 0.31 1.20
C ALA A 120 -4.11 0.11 -0.14
N GLY A 121 -3.47 0.49 -1.26
CA GLY A 121 -3.97 0.39 -2.62
C GLY A 121 -4.07 -1.04 -3.17
N VAL A 122 -4.38 -1.13 -4.47
CA VAL A 122 -4.39 -2.38 -5.24
C VAL A 122 -3.02 -2.65 -5.86
N GLY A 123 -2.34 -3.69 -5.38
CA GLY A 123 -0.96 -4.05 -5.72
C GLY A 123 -0.73 -4.33 -7.20
N ASP A 124 -1.59 -5.12 -7.85
CA ASP A 124 -1.44 -5.45 -9.27
C ASP A 124 -1.51 -4.20 -10.17
N VAL A 125 -2.36 -3.22 -9.78
CA VAL A 125 -2.49 -1.94 -10.48
C VAL A 125 -1.27 -1.06 -10.22
N LEU A 126 -0.79 -1.00 -8.98
CA LEU A 126 0.42 -0.29 -8.58
C LEU A 126 1.63 -0.78 -9.38
N GLU A 127 1.87 -2.09 -9.38
CA GLU A 127 2.96 -2.73 -10.12
C GLU A 127 2.91 -2.39 -11.60
N GLU A 128 1.72 -2.45 -12.19
CA GLU A 128 1.57 -2.16 -13.60
C GLU A 128 1.82 -0.68 -13.92
N VAL A 129 1.45 0.24 -13.02
CA VAL A 129 1.79 1.67 -13.15
C VAL A 129 3.31 1.86 -13.14
N ILE A 130 4.04 1.29 -12.17
CA ILE A 130 5.51 1.46 -12.10
C ILE A 130 6.21 0.77 -13.27
N ARG A 131 5.71 -0.38 -13.74
CA ARG A 131 6.24 -1.13 -14.88
C ARG A 131 6.10 -0.34 -16.18
N GLN A 132 4.93 0.23 -16.44
CA GLN A 132 4.71 1.08 -17.63
C GLN A 132 5.55 2.36 -17.60
N ASN A 133 5.91 2.85 -16.41
CA ASN A 133 6.81 4.00 -16.23
C ASN A 133 8.31 3.62 -16.17
N ARG A 134 8.66 2.34 -16.43
CA ARG A 134 10.04 1.81 -16.39
C ARG A 134 10.77 2.05 -15.05
N ALA A 135 10.02 2.08 -13.95
CA ALA A 135 10.52 2.37 -12.61
C ALA A 135 10.59 1.14 -11.69
N PHE A 136 10.24 -0.05 -12.21
CA PHE A 136 10.22 -1.27 -11.41
C PHE A 136 11.60 -1.95 -11.40
N HIS A 137 12.48 -1.45 -10.54
CA HIS A 137 13.84 -1.96 -10.36
C HIS A 137 13.91 -3.12 -9.35
N PRO A 138 14.96 -3.96 -9.37
CA PRO A 138 15.09 -5.11 -8.45
C PRO A 138 15.14 -4.78 -6.95
N ASN A 139 15.47 -3.53 -6.58
CA ASN A 139 15.50 -3.05 -5.19
C ASN A 139 14.12 -2.57 -4.68
N VAL A 140 13.08 -2.65 -5.51
CA VAL A 140 11.72 -2.22 -5.16
C VAL A 140 10.93 -3.43 -4.66
N HIS A 141 10.46 -3.35 -3.41
CA HIS A 141 9.56 -4.29 -2.78
C HIS A 141 8.20 -3.63 -2.57
N ILE A 142 7.11 -4.34 -2.79
CA ILE A 142 5.75 -3.80 -2.65
C ILE A 142 4.97 -4.65 -1.67
N ILE A 143 4.31 -3.99 -0.71
CA ILE A 143 3.27 -4.57 0.14
C ILE A 143 1.99 -3.80 -0.13
N SER A 144 0.96 -4.51 -0.58
CA SER A 144 -0.33 -3.93 -0.96
C SER A 144 -1.43 -4.99 -0.94
N ASN A 145 -2.68 -4.58 -1.14
CA ASN A 145 -3.78 -5.52 -1.38
C ASN A 145 -3.70 -6.04 -2.83
N TYR A 146 -3.36 -7.31 -3.02
CA TYR A 146 -3.31 -7.90 -4.35
C TYR A 146 -4.57 -8.70 -4.67
N MET A 147 -4.97 -8.66 -5.95
CA MET A 147 -6.03 -9.49 -6.49
C MET A 147 -5.59 -10.96 -6.49
N ASP A 148 -6.55 -11.86 -6.24
CA ASP A 148 -6.40 -13.29 -6.40
C ASP A 148 -7.10 -13.74 -7.69
N PHE A 149 -6.30 -14.04 -8.72
CA PHE A 149 -6.82 -14.50 -10.02
C PHE A 149 -6.87 -16.02 -10.14
N ASP A 150 -5.94 -16.72 -9.48
CA ASP A 150 -5.62 -18.13 -9.73
C ASP A 150 -5.51 -18.97 -8.43
N HIS A 151 -5.97 -18.45 -7.29
CA HIS A 151 -5.84 -19.08 -5.95
C HIS A 151 -4.41 -19.35 -5.52
N THR A 152 -3.48 -18.47 -5.90
CA THR A 152 -2.04 -18.59 -5.61
C THR A 152 -1.62 -17.79 -4.37
N VAL A 153 -2.58 -17.48 -3.47
CA VAL A 153 -2.33 -16.70 -2.25
C VAL A 153 -1.24 -17.34 -1.38
N GLU A 154 -1.20 -18.67 -1.37
CA GLU A 154 -0.19 -19.48 -0.67
C GLU A 154 1.24 -19.20 -1.13
N GLU A 155 1.48 -18.92 -2.42
CA GLU A 155 2.81 -18.59 -2.94
C GLU A 155 3.30 -17.23 -2.40
N ARG A 156 2.38 -16.28 -2.21
CA ARG A 156 2.72 -14.96 -1.65
C ARG A 156 3.09 -15.07 -0.17
N LYS A 157 2.44 -15.98 0.57
CA LYS A 157 2.77 -16.22 1.98
C LYS A 157 4.24 -16.64 2.17
N GLU A 158 4.78 -17.49 1.30
CA GLU A 158 6.20 -17.87 1.37
C GLU A 158 7.13 -16.68 1.16
N SER A 159 6.81 -15.79 0.22
CA SER A 159 7.59 -14.57 -0.02
C SER A 159 7.63 -13.67 1.23
N PHE A 160 6.51 -13.49 1.92
CA PHE A 160 6.48 -12.74 3.19
C PHE A 160 7.33 -13.42 4.28
N LEU A 161 7.23 -14.74 4.43
CA LEU A 161 8.01 -15.49 5.41
C LEU A 161 9.52 -15.44 5.15
N ASN A 162 9.94 -15.34 3.89
CA ASN A 162 11.35 -15.18 3.52
C ASN A 162 11.87 -13.74 3.70
N SER A 163 10.98 -12.74 3.73
CA SER A 163 11.35 -11.31 3.72
C SER A 163 11.24 -10.66 5.10
N PHE A 164 10.41 -11.19 5.99
CA PHE A 164 10.13 -10.61 7.30
C PHE A 164 10.36 -11.65 8.40
N ASP A 165 11.00 -11.21 9.49
CA ASP A 165 11.24 -12.07 10.65
C ASP A 165 9.93 -12.50 11.34
N ILE A 166 8.90 -11.66 11.23
CA ILE A 166 7.57 -11.88 11.84
C ILE A 166 6.50 -11.55 10.81
N VAL A 167 5.64 -12.53 10.51
CA VAL A 167 4.47 -12.37 9.65
C VAL A 167 3.22 -12.69 10.47
N LEU A 168 2.38 -11.69 10.70
CA LEU A 168 1.11 -11.86 11.41
C LEU A 168 0.02 -12.24 10.41
N LEU A 169 -0.69 -13.33 10.68
CA LEU A 169 -1.81 -13.78 9.86
C LEU A 169 -3.08 -13.71 10.69
N ARG A 170 -4.03 -12.86 10.28
CA ARG A 170 -5.33 -12.70 10.95
C ARG A 170 -5.21 -12.39 12.45
N ASP A 171 -4.21 -11.59 12.85
CA ASP A 171 -4.11 -11.10 14.22
C ASP A 171 -5.06 -9.91 14.42
N GLU A 172 -6.26 -10.21 14.90
CA GLU A 172 -7.29 -9.21 15.20
C GLU A 172 -7.15 -8.64 16.63
N THR A 173 -6.30 -9.23 17.48
CA THR A 173 -6.23 -8.88 18.92
C THR A 173 -5.15 -7.87 19.25
N MET A 174 -4.20 -7.65 18.33
CA MET A 174 -2.99 -6.82 18.55
C MET A 174 -2.08 -7.34 19.68
N ASP A 175 -2.30 -8.56 20.18
CA ASP A 175 -1.55 -9.08 21.32
C ASP A 175 -0.08 -9.29 20.98
N VAL A 176 0.21 -9.81 19.79
CA VAL A 176 1.59 -10.04 19.33
C VAL A 176 2.33 -8.71 19.11
N PRO A 177 1.78 -7.73 18.34
CA PRO A 177 2.34 -6.39 18.27
C PRO A 177 2.59 -5.75 19.64
N ASN A 178 1.62 -5.82 20.55
CA ASN A 178 1.73 -5.24 21.88
C ASN A 178 2.81 -5.95 22.73
N ALA A 179 2.95 -7.27 22.60
CA ALA A 179 4.01 -8.02 23.27
C ALA A 179 5.40 -7.63 22.75
N ILE A 180 5.57 -7.49 21.44
CA ILE A 180 6.81 -7.00 20.82
C ILE A 180 7.13 -5.59 21.33
N LEU A 181 6.14 -4.68 21.36
CA LEU A 181 6.33 -3.33 21.86
C LEU A 181 6.78 -3.32 23.32
N ARG A 182 6.13 -4.10 24.19
CA ARG A 182 6.53 -4.25 25.60
C ARG A 182 7.94 -4.79 25.74
N PHE A 183 8.35 -5.75 24.90
CA PHE A 183 9.71 -6.29 24.90
C PHE A 183 10.74 -5.22 24.53
N ILE A 184 10.50 -4.45 23.46
CA ILE A 184 11.38 -3.36 23.03
C ILE A 184 11.52 -2.32 24.15
N VAL A 185 10.41 -1.83 24.70
CA VAL A 185 10.41 -0.79 25.74
C VAL A 185 11.11 -1.26 27.01
N SER A 186 10.86 -2.49 27.45
CA SER A 186 11.50 -3.04 28.66
C SER A 186 13.01 -3.29 28.48
N SER A 187 13.45 -3.62 27.27
CA SER A 187 14.86 -3.81 26.93
C SER A 187 15.66 -2.49 26.95
N GLU A 188 15.03 -1.37 26.60
CA GLU A 188 15.65 -0.03 26.66
C GLU A 188 15.76 0.49 28.10
N MET A 189 14.72 0.29 28.94
CA MET A 189 14.77 0.69 30.36
C MET A 189 15.85 -0.04 31.17
N SER A 190 16.19 -1.26 30.78
CA SER A 190 17.22 -2.07 31.44
C SER A 190 18.65 -1.72 30.99
N LYS A 191 18.84 -1.11 29.82
CA LYS A 191 20.13 -0.51 29.42
C LYS A 191 20.43 0.77 30.20
N VAL A 192 19.43 1.65 30.36
CA VAL A 192 19.56 2.90 31.13
C VAL A 192 19.96 2.67 32.59
N HIS A 193 19.57 1.53 33.18
CA HIS A 193 19.96 1.16 34.55
C HIS A 193 21.34 0.51 34.67
N ARG A 194 21.97 0.07 33.56
CA ARG A 194 23.33 -0.49 33.56
C ARG A 194 24.43 0.52 33.27
N GLU A 195 24.07 1.69 32.75
CA GLU A 195 25.01 2.80 32.46
C GLU A 195 25.07 3.86 33.58
N LYS A 196 24.47 3.58 34.74
CA LYS A 196 24.66 4.33 35.99
C LYS A 196 25.41 3.46 36.99
#